data_AF-A0A3S2W2V5-F1
#
_entry.id   AF-A0A3S2W2V5-F1
#
_cell.length_a   1.000
_cell.length_b   1.000
_cell.length_c   1.000
_cell.angle_alpha   90.00
_cell.angle_beta   90.00
_cell.angle_gamma   90.00
#
_symmetry.space_group_name_H-M   'P 1'
#
loop_
_entity.id
_entity.type
_entity.pdbx_description
1 polymer ?
#
loop_
_entity_poly.entity_id
_entity_poly.type
_entity_poly.pdbx_seq_one_letter_code
_entity_poly.pdbx_strand_id
1 'polypeptide(L)'
;MNPMNRLAVAMLAALIVLQLVMLTALFAGVAPHPPAAIPLFGIAPFIAVSLSLAMAAIVVGPLETMFGKSLSVLAGLLALLSYGPQKYLDPQFALIWPSVVFGQMAVLALFVLVFRKAR
;
A
#
# COMPACT_ATOMS: atom_id res chain seq x y z
N MET A 1 22.39 1.75 5.84
CA MET A 1 21.23 1.05 5.23
C MET A 1 21.61 0.52 3.86
N ASN A 2 21.47 -0.80 3.61
CA ASN A 2 21.73 -1.43 2.31
C ASN A 2 20.91 -0.73 1.19
N PRO A 3 21.44 -0.51 -0.04
CA PRO A 3 20.67 0.03 -1.16
C PRO A 3 19.30 -0.62 -1.38
N MET A 4 19.19 -1.95 -1.28
CA MET A 4 17.92 -2.66 -1.43
C MET A 4 16.94 -2.31 -0.30
N ASN A 5 17.46 -2.16 0.92
CA ASN A 5 16.64 -1.79 2.08
C ASN A 5 16.11 -0.35 1.94
N ARG A 6 16.91 0.57 1.36
CA ARG A 6 16.46 1.92 1.00
C ARG A 6 15.35 1.91 -0.05
N LEU A 7 15.46 1.05 -1.07
CA LEU A 7 14.39 0.89 -2.06
C LEU A 7 13.11 0.34 -1.43
N ALA A 8 13.21 -0.64 -0.53
CA ALA A 8 12.05 -1.17 0.18
C ALA A 8 11.37 -0.11 1.07
N VAL A 9 12.16 0.71 1.78
CA VAL A 9 11.62 1.87 2.51
C VAL A 9 10.92 2.85 1.57
N ALA A 10 11.50 3.14 0.40
CA ALA A 10 10.88 4.03 -0.57
C ALA A 10 9.52 3.49 -1.05
N MET A 11 9.41 2.18 -1.31
CA MET A 11 8.13 1.57 -1.71
C MET A 11 7.10 1.58 -0.59
N LEU A 12 7.51 1.28 0.65
CA LEU A 12 6.63 1.35 1.82
C LEU A 12 6.15 2.79 2.08
N ALA A 13 7.05 3.77 1.98
CA ALA A 13 6.71 5.18 2.11
C ALA A 13 5.75 5.65 1.01
N ALA A 14 5.97 5.21 -0.24
CA ALA A 14 5.06 5.49 -1.34
C ALA A 14 3.65 4.95 -1.08
N LEU A 15 3.52 3.72 -0.54
CA LEU A 15 2.24 3.13 -0.16
C LEU A 15 1.57 3.89 1.00
N ILE A 16 2.34 4.39 1.98
CA ILE A 16 1.83 5.24 3.05
C ILE A 16 1.26 6.53 2.48
N VAL A 17 2.05 7.24 1.67
CA VAL A 17 1.64 8.51 1.05
C VAL A 17 0.39 8.32 0.21
N LEU A 18 0.37 7.27 -0.64
CA LEU A 18 -0.79 6.97 -1.49
C LEU A 18 -2.05 6.74 -0.66
N GLN A 19 -1.99 5.92 0.39
CA GLN A 19 -3.13 5.66 1.28
C GLN A 19 -3.62 6.91 2.00
N LEU A 20 -2.70 7.75 2.49
CA LEU A 20 -3.07 9.00 3.15
C LEU A 20 -3.73 9.98 2.17
N VAL A 21 -3.19 10.13 0.96
CA VAL A 21 -3.77 11.00 -0.09
C VAL A 21 -5.16 10.51 -0.52
N MET A 22 -5.35 9.20 -0.69
CA MET A 22 -6.66 8.65 -1.03
C MET A 22 -7.66 8.80 0.12
N LEU A 23 -7.21 8.61 1.37
CA LEU A 23 -8.03 8.82 2.55
C LEU A 23 -8.45 10.29 2.70
N THR A 24 -7.55 11.25 2.45
CA THR A 24 -7.90 12.68 2.51
C THR A 24 -8.81 13.07 1.35
N ALA A 25 -8.61 12.54 0.14
CA ALA A 25 -9.51 12.75 -0.99
C ALA A 25 -10.94 12.26 -0.69
N LEU A 26 -11.07 11.12 0.01
CA LEU A 26 -12.35 10.61 0.49
C LEU A 26 -13.04 11.59 1.45
N PHE A 27 -12.31 12.11 2.46
CA PHE A 27 -12.88 13.08 3.40
C PHE A 27 -13.16 14.46 2.78
N ALA A 28 -12.39 14.85 1.75
CA ALA A 28 -12.59 16.08 1.02
C ALA A 28 -13.75 16.00 0.00
N GLY A 29 -14.32 14.81 -0.23
CA GLY A 29 -15.39 14.61 -1.22
C GLY A 29 -14.94 14.91 -2.65
N VAL A 30 -13.64 14.72 -2.95
CA VAL A 30 -13.10 14.93 -4.30
C VAL A 30 -13.48 13.74 -5.16
N ALA A 31 -14.10 13.99 -6.32
CA ALA A 31 -14.43 12.95 -7.29
C ALA A 31 -13.19 12.06 -7.56
N PRO A 32 -13.30 10.72 -7.58
CA PRO A 32 -14.53 9.91 -7.68
C PRO A 32 -15.31 9.68 -6.38
N HIS A 33 -14.89 10.26 -5.26
CA HIS A 33 -15.67 10.20 -4.02
C HIS A 33 -16.79 11.26 -4.03
N PRO A 34 -18.03 10.91 -3.62
CA PRO A 34 -18.37 9.84 -2.68
C PRO A 34 -18.47 8.46 -3.37
N PRO A 35 -17.84 7.41 -2.81
CA PRO A 35 -18.03 6.05 -3.31
C PRO A 35 -19.47 5.60 -3.04
N ALA A 36 -20.01 4.75 -3.91
CA ALA A 36 -21.27 4.04 -3.63
C ALA A 36 -21.18 3.35 -2.27
N ALA A 37 -22.14 3.58 -1.38
CA ALA A 37 -22.17 3.23 0.05
C ALA A 37 -21.34 1.99 0.47
N ILE A 38 -20.02 2.12 0.58
CA ILE A 38 -19.18 1.15 1.29
C ILE A 38 -19.17 1.62 2.74
N PRO A 39 -19.54 0.78 3.72
CA PRO A 39 -19.47 1.17 5.11
C PRO A 39 -18.06 1.68 5.45
N LEU A 40 -17.95 2.96 5.80
CA LEU A 40 -16.66 3.62 6.12
C LEU A 40 -15.88 2.83 7.19
N PHE A 41 -16.62 2.25 8.13
CA PHE A 41 -16.12 1.40 9.22
C PHE A 41 -15.48 0.09 8.75
N GLY A 42 -15.76 -0.36 7.52
CA GLY A 42 -15.15 -1.55 6.95
C GLY A 42 -13.72 -1.31 6.44
N ILE A 43 -13.43 -0.13 5.89
CA ILE A 43 -12.13 0.15 5.23
C ILE A 43 -11.13 0.78 6.20
N ALA A 44 -11.58 1.66 7.11
CA ALA A 44 -10.70 2.40 8.00
C ALA A 44 -9.79 1.50 8.87
N PRO A 45 -10.27 0.37 9.45
CA PRO A 45 -9.41 -0.57 10.17
C PRO A 45 -8.30 -1.15 9.30
N PHE A 46 -8.58 -1.49 8.03
CA PHE A 46 -7.56 -2.04 7.13
C PHE A 46 -6.50 -1.01 6.74
N ILE A 47 -6.90 0.24 6.49
CA ILE A 47 -5.96 1.33 6.25
C ILE A 47 -5.06 1.54 7.47
N ALA A 48 -5.65 1.58 8.67
CA ALA A 48 -4.89 1.74 9.91
C ALA A 48 -3.84 0.63 10.06
N VAL A 49 -4.23 -0.64 9.90
CA VAL A 49 -3.30 -1.77 10.00
C VAL A 49 -2.24 -1.72 8.89
N SER A 50 -2.61 -1.43 7.63
CA SER A 50 -1.66 -1.33 6.51
C SER A 50 -0.59 -0.27 6.78
N LEU A 51 -1.00 0.93 7.20
CA LEU A 51 -0.10 2.03 7.54
C LEU A 51 0.80 1.68 8.73
N SER A 52 0.25 1.09 9.79
CA SER A 52 1.02 0.66 10.96
C SER A 52 2.06 -0.39 10.62
N LEU A 53 1.72 -1.40 9.81
CA LEU A 53 2.66 -2.44 9.37
C LEU A 53 3.74 -1.87 8.46
N ALA A 54 3.38 -0.97 7.54
CA ALA A 54 4.36 -0.30 6.67
C ALA A 54 5.36 0.53 7.49
N MET A 55 4.87 1.30 8.48
CA MET A 55 5.72 2.07 9.36
C MET A 55 6.60 1.17 10.24
N ALA A 56 6.03 0.11 10.82
CA ALA A 56 6.79 -0.85 11.62
C ALA A 56 7.89 -1.55 10.80
N ALA A 57 7.60 -1.92 9.55
CA ALA A 57 8.59 -2.49 8.64
C ALA A 57 9.74 -1.49 8.36
N ILE A 58 9.43 -0.21 8.12
CA ILE A 58 10.45 0.84 7.94
C ILE A 58 11.36 0.95 9.17
N VAL A 59 10.77 0.99 10.37
CA VAL A 59 11.52 1.16 11.64
C VAL A 59 12.43 -0.03 11.94
N VAL A 60 11.94 -1.26 11.74
CA VAL A 60 12.68 -2.50 12.07
C VAL A 60 13.65 -2.92 10.97
N GLY A 61 13.63 -2.26 9.81
CA GLY A 61 14.45 -2.62 8.65
C GLY A 61 13.71 -3.63 7.76
N PRO A 62 13.10 -3.18 6.64
CA PRO A 62 12.13 -4.00 5.90
C PRO A 62 12.71 -5.27 5.26
N LEU A 63 14.03 -5.31 5.03
CA LEU A 63 14.71 -6.48 4.45
C LEU A 63 15.75 -7.13 5.38
N GLU A 64 15.96 -6.59 6.59
CA GLU A 64 17.10 -6.96 7.45
C GLU A 64 16.85 -8.26 8.22
N THR A 65 15.60 -8.51 8.62
CA THR A 65 15.20 -9.68 9.39
C THR A 65 13.98 -10.37 8.76
N MET A 66 13.74 -11.64 9.12
CA MET A 66 12.50 -12.33 8.73
C MET A 66 11.26 -11.59 9.23
N PHE A 67 11.33 -10.99 10.41
CA PHE A 67 10.23 -10.19 10.95
C PHE A 67 9.96 -8.94 10.10
N GLY A 68 10.98 -8.15 9.77
CA GLY A 68 10.84 -6.98 8.89
C GLY A 68 10.31 -7.32 7.49
N LYS A 69 10.74 -8.46 6.93
CA LYS A 69 10.21 -8.99 5.67
C LYS A 69 8.73 -9.35 5.76
N SER A 70 8.33 -10.05 6.82
CA SER A 70 6.93 -10.40 7.05
C SER A 70 6.05 -9.15 7.18
N LEU A 71 6.49 -8.14 7.94
CA LEU A 71 5.77 -6.86 8.06
C LEU A 71 5.63 -6.18 6.69
N SER A 72 6.69 -6.17 5.89
CA SER A 72 6.68 -5.60 4.53
C SER A 72 5.69 -6.31 3.61
N VAL A 73 5.65 -7.63 3.64
CA VAL A 73 4.70 -8.44 2.85
C VAL A 73 3.27 -8.17 3.29
N LEU A 74 3.00 -8.20 4.59
CA LEU A 74 1.67 -7.96 5.13
C LEU A 74 1.18 -6.53 4.82
N ALA A 75 2.05 -5.53 4.91
CA ALA A 75 1.72 -4.16 4.53
C ALA A 75 1.31 -4.06 3.06
N GLY A 76 2.08 -4.70 2.15
CA GLY A 76 1.77 -4.74 0.73
C GLY A 76 0.46 -5.48 0.41
N LEU A 77 0.21 -6.62 1.06
CA LEU A 77 -1.05 -7.37 0.89
C LEU A 77 -2.27 -6.55 1.33
N LEU A 78 -2.19 -5.84 2.46
CA LEU A 78 -3.28 -4.97 2.90
C LEU A 78 -3.46 -3.75 1.99
N ALA A 79 -2.36 -3.19 1.45
CA ALA A 79 -2.47 -2.12 0.46
C ALA A 79 -3.19 -2.60 -0.83
N LEU A 80 -3.01 -3.85 -1.24
CA LEU A 80 -3.75 -4.44 -2.36
C LEU A 80 -5.25 -4.62 -2.07
N LEU A 81 -5.71 -4.54 -0.82
CA LEU A 81 -7.15 -4.48 -0.57
C LEU A 81 -7.75 -3.18 -1.15
N SER A 82 -6.97 -2.09 -1.13
CA SER A 82 -7.34 -0.78 -1.69
C SER A 82 -7.01 -0.65 -3.18
N TYR A 83 -5.88 -1.20 -3.63
CA TYR A 83 -5.31 -1.00 -4.98
C TYR A 83 -5.19 -2.28 -5.81
N GLY A 84 -5.81 -3.38 -5.39
CA GLY A 84 -5.67 -4.67 -6.03
C GLY A 84 -6.45 -4.82 -7.35
N PRO A 85 -6.30 -5.97 -8.03
CA PRO A 85 -6.90 -6.22 -9.34
C PRO A 85 -8.43 -6.21 -9.33
N GLN A 86 -9.08 -6.41 -8.18
CA GLN A 86 -10.53 -6.26 -8.04
C GLN A 86 -11.02 -4.85 -8.45
N LYS A 87 -10.14 -3.83 -8.44
CA LYS A 87 -10.47 -2.47 -8.85
C LYS A 87 -10.66 -2.27 -10.36
N TYR A 88 -10.20 -3.19 -11.21
CA TYR A 88 -10.49 -3.12 -12.65
C TYR A 88 -11.97 -3.34 -12.97
N LEU A 89 -12.74 -3.91 -12.03
CA LEU A 89 -14.19 -4.12 -12.13
C LEU A 89 -15.00 -2.96 -11.54
N ASP A 90 -14.33 -1.96 -10.97
CA ASP A 90 -14.97 -0.78 -10.38
C ASP A 90 -15.50 0.14 -11.50
N PRO A 91 -16.78 0.53 -11.52
CA PRO A 91 -17.32 1.45 -12.52
C PRO A 91 -16.57 2.79 -12.58
N GLN A 92 -15.92 3.20 -11.48
CA GLN A 92 -15.15 4.43 -11.40
C GLN A 92 -13.66 4.22 -11.73
N PHE A 93 -13.27 3.07 -12.29
CA PHE A 93 -11.87 2.74 -12.59
C PHE A 93 -11.16 3.84 -13.38
N ALA A 94 -11.82 4.44 -14.38
CA ALA A 94 -11.25 5.54 -15.18
C ALA A 94 -10.78 6.75 -14.35
N LEU A 95 -11.30 6.93 -13.13
CA LEU A 95 -10.94 8.02 -12.23
C LEU A 95 -9.90 7.60 -11.16
N ILE A 96 -9.77 6.29 -10.89
CA ILE A 96 -8.85 5.75 -9.87
C ILE A 96 -7.67 4.98 -10.45
N TRP A 97 -7.63 4.72 -11.76
CA TRP A 97 -6.61 3.86 -12.36
C TRP A 97 -5.16 4.27 -12.05
N PRO A 98 -4.78 5.57 -11.96
CA PRO A 98 -3.40 5.93 -11.67
C PRO A 98 -2.97 5.47 -10.28
N SER A 99 -3.84 5.58 -9.27
CA SER A 99 -3.54 5.14 -7.91
C SER A 99 -3.54 3.62 -7.81
N VAL A 100 -4.44 2.93 -8.51
CA VAL A 100 -4.45 1.46 -8.59
C VAL A 100 -3.15 0.94 -9.20
N VAL A 101 -2.77 1.42 -10.38
CA VAL A 101 -1.56 0.96 -11.08
C VAL A 101 -0.30 1.31 -10.28
N PHE A 102 -0.20 2.52 -9.74
CA PHE A 102 0.93 2.91 -8.91
C PHE A 102 1.04 2.06 -7.62
N GLY A 103 -0.07 1.82 -6.93
CA GLY A 103 -0.11 0.95 -5.76
C GLY A 103 0.36 -0.47 -6.08
N GLN A 104 -0.09 -1.04 -7.20
CA GLN A 104 0.37 -2.37 -7.64
C GLN A 104 1.85 -2.39 -7.99
N MET A 105 2.37 -1.36 -8.69
CA MET A 105 3.80 -1.26 -9.00
C MET A 105 4.65 -1.19 -7.73
N ALA A 106 4.25 -0.39 -6.74
CA ALA A 106 4.96 -0.27 -5.46
C ALA A 106 4.95 -1.60 -4.69
N VAL A 107 3.80 -2.30 -4.63
CA VAL A 107 3.70 -3.61 -3.98
C VAL A 107 4.53 -4.67 -4.72
N LEU A 108 4.47 -4.73 -6.05
CA LEU A 108 5.26 -5.66 -6.85
C LEU A 108 6.75 -5.42 -6.64
N ALA A 109 7.22 -4.17 -6.72
CA ALA A 109 8.61 -3.83 -6.46
C ALA A 109 9.05 -4.23 -5.04
N LEU A 110 8.20 -3.98 -4.03
CA LEU A 110 8.46 -4.39 -2.65
C LEU A 110 8.58 -5.92 -2.53
N PHE A 111 7.67 -6.68 -3.14
CA PHE A 111 7.70 -8.15 -3.09
C PHE A 111 8.93 -8.70 -3.80
N VAL A 112 9.30 -8.17 -4.96
CA VAL A 112 10.54 -8.52 -5.66
C VAL A 112 11.76 -8.31 -4.75
N LEU A 113 11.81 -7.20 -4.01
CA LEU A 113 12.89 -6.91 -3.06
C LEU A 113 12.91 -7.89 -1.88
N VAL A 114 11.75 -8.25 -1.33
CA VAL A 114 11.63 -9.20 -0.20
C VAL A 114 12.07 -10.61 -0.60
N PHE A 115 11.65 -11.08 -1.77
CA PHE A 115 11.91 -12.44 -2.25
C PHE A 115 13.23 -12.58 -3.01
N ARG A 116 13.93 -11.48 -3.31
CA ARG A 116 15.27 -11.56 -3.91
C ARG A 116 16.20 -12.29 -2.95
N LYS A 117 16.77 -13.41 -3.40
CA LYS A 117 17.83 -14.11 -2.66
C LYS A 117 19.02 -13.17 -2.54
N ALA A 118 19.52 -12.96 -1.31
CA ALA A 118 20.83 -12.35 -1.14
C ALA A 118 21.84 -13.28 -1.81
N ARG A 119 22.50 -12.79 -2.86
CA ARG A 119 23.66 -13.47 -3.43
C ARG A 119 24.84 -13.33 -2.48
#